data_AF-A0A7J2ISF1-F1
#
_entry.id   AF-A0A7J2ISF1-F1
#
_cell.length_a   1.000
_cell.length_b   1.000
_cell.length_c   1.000
_cell.angle_alpha   90.00
_cell.angle_beta   90.00
_cell.angle_gamma   90.00
#
_symmetry.space_group_name_H-M   'P 1'
#
loop_
_entity.id
_entity.type
_entity.pdbx_description
1 polymer ?
#
loop_
_entity_poly.entity_id
_entity_poly.type
_entity_poly.pdbx_seq_one_letter_code
_entity_poly.pdbx_strand_id
1 'polypeptide(L)'
;MAWTFTKIEDYVLRRTIQKLLEEKLHSISKAEKSIMTSIAAEDYKNYLKVKLDLLGFEDAEDLIYREIKAMLEDPIKFRNKLEEWLNLWLAKWRQRVKVVFKEEQEFKVKKEVESETLHLWNSISRKKELLDLVIGSLIKSGEYCLTKTIAESIVKGELFKYSKQVSDKKKLAELIDKYPIILLKDSLRAVKVISRNKGYLVSIKVDQNMFREYVKKRGKGRLF
;
A
#
# COMPACT_ATOMS: atom_id res chain seq x y z
N MET A 1 11.04 26.02 -1.05
CA MET A 1 10.65 24.93 -0.13
C MET A 1 9.24 25.21 0.37
N ALA A 2 8.25 24.49 -0.13
CA ALA A 2 6.88 24.60 0.37
C ALA A 2 6.77 23.76 1.65
N TRP A 3 6.63 24.43 2.80
CA TRP A 3 6.23 23.77 4.04
C TRP A 3 4.79 23.29 3.86
N THR A 4 4.60 22.00 3.59
CA THR A 4 3.28 21.39 3.72
C THR A 4 3.00 21.26 5.21
N PHE A 5 2.19 22.17 5.76
CA PHE A 5 1.69 22.02 7.13
C PHE A 5 1.03 20.64 7.24
N THR A 6 1.56 19.79 8.12
CA THR A 6 0.91 18.52 8.44
C THR A 6 -0.42 18.84 9.09
N LYS A 7 -1.53 18.45 8.46
CA LYS A 7 -2.88 18.59 9.03
C LYS A 7 -2.90 17.88 10.40
N ILE A 8 -3.52 18.49 11.41
CA ILE A 8 -3.59 17.95 12.78
C ILE A 8 -4.14 16.52 12.78
N GLU A 9 -5.09 16.25 11.90
CA GLU A 9 -5.72 14.95 11.69
C GLU A 9 -4.69 13.88 11.29
N ASP A 10 -3.76 14.19 10.39
CA ASP A 10 -2.71 13.27 9.96
C ASP A 10 -1.71 13.01 11.10
N TYR A 11 -1.35 14.06 11.85
CA TYR A 11 -0.49 13.94 13.02
C TYR A 11 -1.11 13.03 14.09
N VAL A 12 -2.37 13.27 14.47
CA VAL A 12 -3.07 12.50 15.51
C VAL A 12 -3.29 11.05 15.05
N LEU A 13 -3.67 10.83 13.79
CA LEU A 13 -3.79 9.49 13.21
C LEU A 13 -2.47 8.72 13.33
N ARG A 14 -1.38 9.28 12.80
CA ARG A 14 -0.04 8.65 12.86
C ARG A 14 0.41 8.39 14.28
N ARG A 15 0.21 9.35 15.19
CA ARG A 15 0.62 9.20 16.59
C ARG A 15 -0.17 8.10 17.30
N THR A 16 -1.46 7.96 16.98
CA THR A 16 -2.32 6.91 17.54
C THR A 16 -1.93 5.53 17.00
N ILE A 17 -1.74 5.40 15.68
CA ILE A 17 -1.22 4.17 15.05
C ILE A 17 0.12 3.79 15.69
N GLN A 18 1.04 4.74 15.85
CA GLN A 18 2.34 4.49 16.43
C GLN A 18 2.25 3.89 17.84
N LYS A 19 1.39 4.44 18.71
CA LYS A 19 1.17 3.92 20.08
C LYS A 19 0.57 2.52 20.04
N LEU A 20 -0.44 2.29 19.22
CA LEU A 20 -1.05 0.97 19.04
C LEU A 20 -0.05 -0.07 18.54
N LEU A 21 0.86 0.30 17.65
CA LEU A 21 1.95 -0.57 17.20
C LEU A 21 2.93 -0.90 18.34
N GLU A 22 3.30 0.08 19.18
CA GLU A 22 4.17 -0.12 20.35
C GLU A 22 3.53 -1.09 21.37
N GLU A 23 2.22 -0.95 21.60
CA GLU A 23 1.46 -1.84 22.49
C GLU A 23 1.36 -3.28 21.94
N LYS A 24 1.17 -3.42 20.61
CA LYS A 24 0.95 -4.73 19.97
C LYS A 24 2.23 -5.46 19.58
N LEU A 25 3.37 -4.77 19.48
CA LEU A 25 4.64 -5.32 18.99
C LEU A 25 5.76 -5.06 20.00
N HIS A 26 5.93 -5.99 20.94
CA HIS A 26 6.85 -5.91 22.08
C HIS A 26 8.33 -5.61 21.77
N SER A 27 8.76 -5.67 20.50
CA SER A 27 10.17 -5.45 20.12
C SER A 27 10.35 -4.71 18.79
N ILE A 28 9.39 -3.86 18.41
CA ILE A 28 9.48 -3.10 17.14
C ILE A 28 10.64 -2.08 17.18
N SER A 29 11.49 -2.07 16.15
CA SER A 29 12.55 -1.06 16.02
C SER A 29 11.97 0.32 15.71
N LYS A 30 12.75 1.39 15.94
CA LYS A 30 12.30 2.76 15.62
C LYS A 30 12.00 2.91 14.13
N ALA A 31 12.80 2.27 13.28
CA ALA A 31 12.64 2.33 11.84
C ALA A 31 11.45 1.52 11.33
N GLU A 32 11.27 0.27 11.78
CA GLU A 32 10.08 -0.52 11.44
C GLU A 32 8.81 0.21 11.84
N LYS A 33 8.78 0.77 13.04
CA LYS A 33 7.67 1.56 13.53
C LYS A 33 7.36 2.76 12.64
N SER A 34 8.39 3.49 12.21
CA SER A 34 8.22 4.64 11.31
C SER A 34 7.61 4.21 9.96
N ILE A 35 8.17 3.15 9.36
CA ILE A 35 7.70 2.60 8.09
C ILE A 35 6.25 2.09 8.21
N MET A 36 5.97 1.25 9.21
CA MET A 36 4.64 0.69 9.45
C MET A 36 3.61 1.78 9.74
N THR A 37 3.97 2.80 10.53
CA THR A 37 3.07 3.93 10.83
C THR A 37 2.71 4.69 9.55
N SER A 38 3.70 4.97 8.69
CA SER A 38 3.44 5.70 7.44
C SER A 38 2.57 4.90 6.47
N ILE A 39 2.82 3.59 6.34
CA ILE A 39 2.04 2.73 5.45
C ILE A 39 0.62 2.55 5.99
N ALA A 40 0.48 2.26 7.29
CA ALA A 40 -0.83 2.09 7.92
C ALA A 40 -1.67 3.38 7.88
N ALA A 41 -1.08 4.56 8.06
CA ALA A 41 -1.81 5.82 7.94
C ALA A 41 -2.38 6.03 6.53
N GLU A 42 -1.58 5.72 5.50
CA GLU A 42 -2.03 5.81 4.11
C GLU A 42 -3.10 4.76 3.78
N ASP A 43 -2.88 3.51 4.19
CA ASP A 43 -3.84 2.43 4.02
C ASP A 43 -5.15 2.69 4.76
N TYR A 44 -5.12 3.33 5.92
CA TYR A 44 -6.32 3.70 6.66
C TYR A 44 -7.14 4.76 5.92
N LYS A 45 -6.48 5.76 5.33
CA LYS A 45 -7.16 6.75 4.46
C LYS A 45 -7.78 6.08 3.24
N ASN A 46 -7.09 5.14 2.60
CA ASN A 46 -7.65 4.36 1.50
C ASN A 46 -8.85 3.52 1.96
N TYR A 47 -8.76 2.89 3.12
CA TYR A 47 -9.87 2.16 3.73
C TYR A 47 -11.09 3.05 3.97
N LEU A 48 -10.90 4.24 4.54
CA LEU A 48 -11.97 5.21 4.75
C LEU A 48 -12.56 5.68 3.41
N LYS A 49 -11.73 5.91 2.39
CA LYS A 49 -12.19 6.30 1.05
C LYS A 49 -13.13 5.27 0.45
N VAL A 50 -12.85 3.97 0.65
CA VAL A 50 -13.74 2.88 0.23
C VAL A 50 -14.98 2.78 1.10
N LYS A 51 -14.82 2.88 2.43
CA LYS A 51 -15.90 2.74 3.40
C LYS A 51 -16.97 3.83 3.25
N LEU A 52 -16.56 5.03 2.87
CA LEU A 52 -17.41 6.19 2.66
C LEU A 52 -17.87 6.35 1.19
N ASP A 53 -17.56 5.38 0.32
CA ASP A 53 -17.88 5.39 -1.11
C ASP A 53 -17.35 6.62 -1.88
N LEU A 54 -16.14 7.07 -1.53
CA LEU A 54 -15.48 8.26 -2.09
C LEU A 54 -14.48 7.94 -3.22
N LEU A 55 -14.59 6.76 -3.84
CA LEU A 55 -13.69 6.37 -4.93
C LEU A 55 -13.95 7.21 -6.18
N GLY A 56 -12.91 7.84 -6.73
CA GLY A 56 -13.01 8.68 -7.92
C GLY A 56 -13.54 10.11 -7.68
N PHE A 57 -13.87 10.47 -6.44
CA PHE A 57 -14.26 11.84 -6.09
C PHE A 57 -13.02 12.75 -6.03
N GLU A 58 -13.11 13.94 -6.64
CA GLU A 58 -12.00 14.90 -6.68
C GLU A 58 -11.64 15.41 -5.28
N ASP A 59 -12.65 15.66 -4.44
CA ASP A 59 -12.55 16.18 -3.06
C ASP A 59 -12.45 15.08 -2.00
N ALA A 60 -12.27 13.81 -2.41
CA ALA A 60 -12.20 12.66 -1.50
C ALA A 60 -11.20 12.87 -0.36
N GLU A 61 -10.04 13.48 -0.65
CA GLU A 61 -9.03 13.70 0.39
C GLU A 61 -9.52 14.66 1.49
N ASP A 62 -10.20 15.76 1.14
CA ASP A 62 -10.73 16.69 2.11
C ASP A 62 -11.91 16.09 2.90
N LEU A 63 -12.75 15.29 2.26
CA LEU A 63 -13.82 14.54 2.94
C LEU A 63 -13.24 13.53 3.94
N ILE A 64 -12.13 12.88 3.61
CA ILE A 64 -11.43 11.96 4.54
C ILE A 64 -10.87 12.71 5.74
N TYR A 65 -10.29 13.90 5.55
CA TYR A 65 -9.83 14.71 6.68
C TYR A 65 -10.99 15.18 7.56
N ARG A 66 -12.13 15.56 6.97
CA ARG A 66 -13.34 15.91 7.73
C ARG A 66 -13.85 14.73 8.54
N GLU A 67 -13.87 13.53 7.97
CA GLU A 67 -14.25 12.32 8.69
C GLU A 67 -13.29 12.05 9.86
N ILE A 68 -11.97 12.09 9.63
CA ILE A 68 -10.99 11.87 10.70
C ILE A 68 -11.22 12.91 11.80
N LYS A 69 -11.38 14.19 11.45
CA LYS A 69 -11.68 15.26 12.40
C LYS A 69 -12.93 14.97 13.23
N ALA A 70 -14.02 14.54 12.59
CA ALA A 70 -15.25 14.17 13.28
C ALA A 70 -15.04 12.96 14.21
N MET A 71 -14.26 11.95 13.80
CA MET A 71 -13.92 10.83 14.69
C MET A 71 -13.15 11.28 15.94
N LEU A 72 -12.31 12.31 15.82
CA LEU A 72 -11.51 12.84 16.95
C LEU A 72 -12.36 13.55 18.02
N GLU A 73 -13.63 13.84 17.77
CA GLU A 73 -14.57 14.35 18.79
C GLU A 73 -14.80 13.34 19.92
N ASP A 74 -14.62 12.04 19.64
CA ASP A 74 -14.60 10.96 20.64
C ASP A 74 -13.28 10.17 20.53
N PRO A 75 -12.22 10.61 21.24
CA PRO A 75 -10.89 10.01 21.13
C PRO A 75 -10.84 8.53 21.52
N ILE A 76 -11.69 8.11 22.47
CA ILE A 76 -11.74 6.71 22.95
C ILE A 76 -12.32 5.84 21.83
N LYS A 77 -13.46 6.24 21.27
CA LYS A 77 -14.09 5.52 20.16
C LYS A 77 -13.24 5.52 18.89
N PHE A 78 -12.58 6.64 18.58
CA PHE A 78 -11.61 6.71 17.48
C PHE A 78 -10.48 5.69 17.66
N ARG A 79 -9.83 5.70 18.83
CA ARG A 79 -8.75 4.76 19.14
C ARG A 79 -9.22 3.31 19.01
N ASN A 80 -10.39 2.97 19.55
CA ASN A 80 -10.92 1.60 19.50
C ASN A 80 -11.21 1.14 18.06
N LYS A 81 -11.89 1.96 17.26
CA LYS A 81 -12.14 1.65 15.83
C LYS A 81 -10.84 1.50 15.04
N LEU A 82 -9.87 2.39 15.28
CA LEU A 82 -8.58 2.33 14.63
C LEU A 82 -7.79 1.08 15.06
N GLU A 83 -7.90 0.68 16.32
CA GLU A 83 -7.29 -0.54 16.85
C GLU A 83 -7.88 -1.80 16.21
N GLU A 84 -9.21 -1.88 16.09
CA GLU A 84 -9.90 -2.97 15.40
C GLU A 84 -9.41 -3.12 13.95
N TRP A 85 -9.37 -2.00 13.21
CA TRP A 85 -8.84 -1.98 11.86
C TRP A 85 -7.35 -2.35 11.80
N LEU A 86 -6.53 -1.83 12.72
CA LEU A 86 -5.10 -2.10 12.76
C LEU A 86 -4.80 -3.57 13.03
N ASN A 87 -5.65 -4.28 13.78
CA ASN A 87 -5.51 -5.73 13.96
C ASN A 87 -5.66 -6.48 12.63
N LEU A 88 -6.65 -6.09 11.81
CA LEU A 88 -6.83 -6.66 10.46
C LEU A 88 -5.66 -6.30 9.54
N TRP A 89 -5.20 -5.05 9.62
CA TRP A 89 -4.03 -4.57 8.87
C TRP A 89 -2.76 -5.35 9.25
N LEU A 90 -2.50 -5.60 10.53
CA LEU A 90 -1.35 -6.35 11.02
C LEU A 90 -1.38 -7.82 10.57
N ALA A 91 -2.56 -8.44 10.54
CA ALA A 91 -2.71 -9.78 9.99
C ALA A 91 -2.28 -9.82 8.52
N LYS A 92 -2.69 -8.81 7.72
CA LYS A 92 -2.28 -8.68 6.32
C LYS A 92 -0.81 -8.30 6.16
N TRP A 93 -0.26 -7.45 7.01
CA TRP A 93 1.18 -7.15 7.03
C TRP A 93 2.01 -8.42 7.17
N ARG A 94 1.69 -9.27 8.16
CA ARG A 94 2.38 -10.55 8.38
C ARG A 94 2.22 -11.51 7.21
N GLN A 95 1.05 -11.50 6.55
CA GLN A 95 0.79 -12.34 5.38
C GLN A 95 1.58 -11.88 4.14
N ARG A 96 1.70 -10.56 3.91
CA ARG A 96 2.13 -9.99 2.63
C ARG A 96 3.58 -9.49 2.62
N VAL A 97 4.17 -9.21 3.78
CA VAL A 97 5.51 -8.62 3.87
C VAL A 97 6.56 -9.67 4.18
N LYS A 98 7.53 -9.81 3.26
CA LYS A 98 8.76 -10.55 3.50
C LYS A 98 9.89 -9.56 3.82
N VAL A 99 10.58 -9.77 4.93
CA VAL A 99 11.79 -8.99 5.25
C VAL A 99 13.00 -9.75 4.72
N VAL A 100 13.83 -9.05 3.95
CA VAL A 100 14.98 -9.65 3.27
C VAL A 100 16.24 -8.82 3.49
N PHE A 101 17.38 -9.51 3.61
CA PHE A 101 18.67 -8.90 3.97
C PHE A 101 19.66 -8.86 2.81
N LYS A 102 19.35 -9.57 1.72
CA LYS A 102 20.12 -9.59 0.48
C LYS A 102 19.19 -9.31 -0.68
N GLU A 103 19.79 -8.89 -1.80
CA GLU A 103 19.04 -8.72 -3.03
C GLU A 103 18.67 -10.10 -3.59
N GLU A 104 17.42 -10.48 -3.41
CA GLU A 104 16.84 -11.70 -3.94
C GLU A 104 16.39 -11.53 -5.41
N GLN A 105 16.13 -12.66 -6.08
CA GLN A 105 15.70 -12.69 -7.48
C GLN A 105 14.45 -11.85 -7.75
N GLU A 106 13.54 -11.77 -6.78
CA GLU A 106 12.33 -10.94 -6.83
C GLU A 106 12.62 -9.44 -7.06
N PHE A 107 13.74 -8.90 -6.56
CA PHE A 107 14.13 -7.52 -6.82
C PHE A 107 14.60 -7.31 -8.25
N LYS A 108 15.27 -8.30 -8.84
CA LYS A 108 15.68 -8.25 -10.25
C LYS A 108 14.45 -8.26 -11.17
N VAL A 109 13.49 -9.14 -10.89
CA VAL A 109 12.22 -9.20 -11.62
C VAL A 109 11.47 -7.88 -11.47
N LYS A 110 11.38 -7.32 -10.25
CA LYS A 110 10.74 -6.02 -10.02
C LYS A 110 11.41 -4.90 -10.82
N LYS A 111 12.75 -4.85 -10.84
CA LYS A 111 13.52 -3.87 -11.63
C LYS A 111 13.25 -4.02 -13.14
N GLU A 112 13.20 -5.24 -13.65
CA GLU A 112 12.86 -5.50 -15.06
C GLU A 112 11.44 -5.01 -15.39
N VAL A 113 10.45 -5.36 -14.56
CA VAL A 113 9.08 -4.89 -14.73
C VAL A 113 9.02 -3.36 -14.69
N GLU A 114 9.71 -2.72 -13.75
CA GLU A 114 9.77 -1.26 -13.66
C GLU A 114 10.40 -0.64 -14.91
N SER A 115 11.54 -1.14 -15.39
CA SER A 115 12.19 -0.60 -16.59
C SER A 115 11.35 -0.77 -17.86
N GLU A 116 10.70 -1.92 -18.02
CA GLU A 116 9.89 -2.23 -19.20
C GLU A 116 8.53 -1.51 -19.22
N THR A 117 8.05 -1.07 -18.06
CA THR A 117 6.72 -0.46 -17.94
C THR A 117 6.76 1.04 -17.65
N LEU A 118 7.91 1.64 -17.35
CA LEU A 118 8.01 3.05 -16.95
C LEU A 118 7.37 4.01 -17.95
N HIS A 119 7.65 3.83 -19.25
CA HIS A 119 7.07 4.66 -20.30
C HIS A 119 5.54 4.52 -20.35
N LEU A 120 5.04 3.27 -20.36
CA LEU A 120 3.60 2.99 -20.39
C LEU A 120 2.92 3.54 -19.14
N TRP A 121 3.51 3.32 -17.97
CA TRP A 121 3.03 3.84 -16.70
C TRP A 121 2.88 5.36 -16.75
N ASN A 122 3.87 6.08 -17.26
CA ASN A 122 3.84 7.55 -17.33
C ASN A 122 2.86 8.08 -18.37
N SER A 123 2.50 7.30 -19.39
CA SER A 123 1.52 7.70 -20.40
C SER A 123 0.06 7.65 -19.95
N ILE A 124 -0.26 6.99 -18.84
CA ILE A 124 -1.64 6.86 -18.35
C ILE A 124 -2.10 8.19 -17.73
N SER A 125 -3.00 8.90 -18.42
CA SER A 125 -3.57 10.16 -17.95
C SER A 125 -4.40 9.99 -16.66
N ARG A 126 -5.29 9.00 -16.63
CA ARG A 126 -6.22 8.73 -15.51
C ARG A 126 -5.70 7.69 -14.51
N LYS A 127 -4.41 7.81 -14.18
CA LYS A 127 -3.71 6.84 -13.33
C LYS A 127 -4.25 6.82 -11.89
N LYS A 128 -4.62 7.99 -11.36
CA LYS A 128 -5.14 8.12 -10.00
C LYS A 128 -6.46 7.36 -9.85
N GLU A 129 -7.36 7.55 -10.79
CA GLU A 129 -8.68 6.90 -10.85
C GLU A 129 -8.54 5.39 -11.06
N LEU A 130 -7.65 4.97 -11.97
CA LEU A 130 -7.32 3.56 -12.17
C LEU A 130 -6.85 2.91 -10.85
N LEU A 131 -5.91 3.54 -10.16
CA LEU A 131 -5.40 3.04 -8.88
C LEU A 131 -6.46 3.05 -7.80
N ASP A 132 -7.28 4.09 -7.70
CA ASP A 132 -8.39 4.17 -6.74
C ASP A 132 -9.34 2.98 -6.90
N LEU A 133 -9.71 2.63 -8.14
CA LEU A 133 -10.60 1.50 -8.40
C LEU A 133 -9.95 0.15 -8.05
N VAL A 134 -8.66 -0.03 -8.35
CA VAL A 134 -7.92 -1.25 -7.99
C VAL A 134 -7.75 -1.37 -6.47
N ILE A 135 -7.41 -0.27 -5.78
CA ILE A 135 -7.35 -0.18 -4.31
C ILE A 135 -8.72 -0.49 -3.71
N GLY A 136 -9.79 0.06 -4.27
CA GLY A 136 -11.16 -0.22 -3.88
C GLY A 136 -11.48 -1.71 -3.96
N SER A 137 -11.09 -2.37 -5.05
CA SER A 137 -11.27 -3.81 -5.21
C SER A 137 -10.43 -4.63 -4.23
N LEU A 138 -9.21 -4.19 -3.90
CA LEU A 138 -8.35 -4.85 -2.90
C LEU A 138 -9.00 -4.81 -1.52
N ILE A 139 -9.43 -3.62 -1.07
CA ILE A 139 -10.07 -3.42 0.24
C ILE A 139 -11.38 -4.20 0.33
N LYS A 140 -12.22 -4.16 -0.72
CA LYS A 140 -13.46 -4.96 -0.80
C LYS A 140 -13.20 -6.47 -0.75
N SER A 141 -11.99 -6.90 -1.14
CA SER A 141 -11.54 -8.31 -1.05
C SER A 141 -10.79 -8.62 0.25
N GLY A 142 -10.76 -7.69 1.21
CA GLY A 142 -10.13 -7.87 2.52
C GLY A 142 -8.62 -7.56 2.56
N GLU A 143 -8.02 -7.04 1.49
CA GLU A 143 -6.62 -6.58 1.50
C GLU A 143 -6.54 -5.14 2.02
N TYR A 144 -6.19 -4.99 3.29
CA TYR A 144 -6.10 -3.68 3.97
C TYR A 144 -4.70 -3.12 4.06
N CYS A 145 -3.67 -3.91 3.77
CA CYS A 145 -2.27 -3.55 3.95
C CYS A 145 -1.56 -3.41 2.61
N LEU A 146 -0.70 -2.39 2.48
CA LEU A 146 0.09 -2.07 1.29
C LEU A 146 -0.79 -1.87 0.05
N THR A 147 -1.98 -1.33 0.23
CA THR A 147 -3.04 -1.25 -0.80
C THR A 147 -2.54 -0.57 -2.07
N LYS A 148 -1.88 0.59 -1.92
CA LYS A 148 -1.29 1.33 -3.04
C LYS A 148 -0.15 0.56 -3.72
N THR A 149 0.79 0.01 -2.95
CA THR A 149 1.94 -0.73 -3.49
C THR A 149 1.49 -1.98 -4.26
N ILE A 150 0.53 -2.73 -3.72
CA ILE A 150 -0.04 -3.90 -4.38
C ILE A 150 -0.81 -3.48 -5.64
N ALA A 151 -1.61 -2.41 -5.58
CA ALA A 151 -2.33 -1.90 -6.74
C ALA A 151 -1.38 -1.48 -7.88
N GLU A 152 -0.33 -0.73 -7.57
CA GLU A 152 0.69 -0.35 -8.56
C GLU A 152 1.40 -1.58 -9.14
N SER A 153 1.74 -2.57 -8.31
CA SER A 153 2.37 -3.81 -8.76
C SER A 153 1.47 -4.60 -9.70
N ILE A 154 0.15 -4.64 -9.43
CA ILE A 154 -0.84 -5.31 -10.28
C ILE A 154 -0.89 -4.63 -11.65
N VAL A 155 -1.09 -3.31 -11.67
CA VAL A 155 -1.24 -2.56 -12.91
C VAL A 155 0.05 -2.66 -13.73
N LYS A 156 1.23 -2.52 -13.11
CA LYS A 156 2.52 -2.71 -13.79
C LYS A 156 2.70 -4.14 -14.31
N GLY A 157 2.21 -5.15 -13.58
CA GLY A 157 2.21 -6.53 -14.04
C GLY A 157 1.41 -6.74 -15.33
N GLU A 158 0.23 -6.13 -15.45
CA GLU A 158 -0.56 -6.19 -16.68
C GLU A 158 0.11 -5.39 -17.82
N LEU A 159 0.64 -4.20 -17.53
CA LEU A 159 1.42 -3.43 -18.51
C LEU A 159 2.62 -4.21 -19.05
N PHE A 160 3.32 -4.95 -18.19
CA PHE A 160 4.45 -5.79 -18.58
C PHE A 160 4.02 -6.91 -19.52
N LYS A 161 2.89 -7.57 -19.26
CA LYS A 161 2.35 -8.60 -20.19
C LYS A 161 2.07 -8.01 -21.56
N TYR A 162 1.44 -6.83 -21.62
CA TYR A 162 1.17 -6.16 -22.89
C TYR A 162 2.47 -5.77 -23.60
N SER A 163 3.45 -5.29 -22.86
CA SER A 163 4.73 -4.85 -23.41
C SER A 163 5.53 -5.99 -24.03
N LYS A 164 5.33 -7.25 -23.59
CA LYS A 164 5.93 -8.44 -24.21
C LYS A 164 5.17 -8.92 -25.46
N GLN A 165 3.91 -8.52 -25.64
CA GLN A 165 3.07 -8.94 -26.77
C GLN A 165 3.07 -7.93 -27.93
N VAL A 166 3.34 -6.66 -27.65
CA VAL A 166 3.31 -5.58 -28.65
C VAL A 166 4.68 -4.94 -28.76
N SER A 167 5.30 -5.08 -29.93
CA SER A 167 6.63 -4.52 -30.20
C SER A 167 6.62 -2.99 -30.27
N ASP A 168 5.56 -2.39 -30.84
CA ASP A 168 5.40 -0.95 -30.93
C ASP A 168 4.90 -0.37 -29.60
N LYS A 169 5.84 0.05 -28.75
CA LYS A 169 5.58 0.60 -27.42
C LYS A 169 4.82 1.93 -27.46
N LYS A 170 4.97 2.73 -28.54
CA LYS A 170 4.30 4.02 -28.68
C LYS A 170 2.82 3.81 -28.97
N LYS A 171 2.52 2.96 -29.96
CA LYS A 171 1.14 2.56 -30.26
C LYS A 171 0.48 1.88 -29.06
N LEU A 172 1.23 1.06 -28.31
CA LEU A 172 0.70 0.46 -27.09
C LEU A 172 0.31 1.50 -26.04
N ALA A 173 1.14 2.52 -25.81
CA ALA A 173 0.84 3.61 -24.89
C ALA A 173 -0.43 4.35 -25.30
N GLU A 174 -0.57 4.70 -26.58
CA GLU A 174 -1.77 5.34 -27.13
C GLU A 174 -3.03 4.48 -26.92
N LEU A 175 -2.94 3.16 -27.13
CA LEU A 175 -4.06 2.24 -26.92
C LEU A 175 -4.45 2.12 -25.44
N ILE A 176 -3.49 2.07 -24.52
CA ILE A 176 -3.76 2.00 -23.08
C ILE A 176 -4.47 3.26 -22.60
N ASP A 177 -3.99 4.44 -23.02
CA ASP A 177 -4.59 5.71 -22.61
C ASP A 177 -5.97 5.92 -23.26
N LYS A 178 -6.16 5.48 -24.51
CA LYS A 178 -7.46 5.53 -25.21
C LYS A 178 -8.48 4.53 -24.64
N TYR A 179 -8.04 3.36 -24.19
CA TYR A 179 -8.90 2.28 -23.68
C TYR A 179 -8.50 1.79 -22.27
N PRO A 180 -8.52 2.68 -21.25
CA PRO A 180 -8.04 2.36 -19.91
C PRO A 180 -8.89 1.30 -19.21
N ILE A 181 -10.14 1.10 -19.66
CA ILE A 181 -11.05 0.07 -19.17
C ILE A 181 -10.47 -1.34 -19.36
N ILE A 182 -9.70 -1.59 -20.43
CA ILE A 182 -9.07 -2.91 -20.66
C ILE A 182 -8.05 -3.19 -19.56
N LEU A 183 -7.15 -2.24 -19.31
CA LEU A 183 -6.16 -2.32 -18.24
C LEU A 183 -6.83 -2.46 -16.86
N LEU A 184 -7.90 -1.71 -16.60
CA LEU A 184 -8.68 -1.83 -15.37
C LEU A 184 -9.28 -3.23 -15.23
N LYS A 185 -9.96 -3.75 -16.25
CA LYS A 185 -10.61 -5.07 -16.23
C LYS A 185 -9.60 -6.17 -15.88
N ASP A 186 -8.44 -6.15 -16.51
CA ASP A 186 -7.42 -7.17 -16.30
C ASP A 186 -6.73 -7.01 -14.94
N SER A 187 -6.54 -5.77 -14.47
CA SER A 187 -6.09 -5.46 -13.10
C SER A 187 -7.08 -5.98 -12.04
N LEU A 188 -8.38 -5.77 -12.23
CA LEU A 188 -9.42 -6.27 -11.32
C LEU A 188 -9.48 -7.80 -11.31
N ARG A 189 -9.20 -8.47 -12.44
CA ARG A 189 -9.04 -9.93 -12.47
C ARG A 189 -7.84 -10.36 -11.64
N ALA A 190 -6.70 -9.68 -11.75
CA ALA A 190 -5.51 -9.97 -10.96
C ALA A 190 -5.74 -9.79 -9.44
N VAL A 191 -6.54 -8.79 -9.03
CA VAL A 191 -6.95 -8.62 -7.62
C VAL A 191 -7.67 -9.88 -7.08
N LYS A 192 -8.58 -10.48 -7.86
CA LYS A 192 -9.29 -11.71 -7.46
C LYS A 192 -8.34 -12.90 -7.28
N VAL A 193 -7.27 -12.98 -8.07
CA VAL A 193 -6.26 -14.03 -7.94
C VAL A 193 -5.42 -13.80 -6.68
N ILE A 194 -4.93 -12.57 -6.49
CA ILE A 194 -4.05 -12.21 -5.38
C ILE A 194 -4.74 -12.35 -4.02
N SER A 195 -6.01 -11.92 -3.92
CA SER A 195 -6.80 -12.03 -2.68
C SER A 195 -7.01 -13.48 -2.23
N ARG A 196 -7.05 -14.44 -3.15
CA ARG A 196 -7.15 -15.88 -2.86
C ARG A 196 -5.82 -16.50 -2.45
N ASN A 197 -4.71 -15.98 -2.97
CA ASN A 197 -3.38 -16.50 -2.71
C ASN A 197 -2.85 -16.01 -1.35
N LYS A 198 -2.57 -16.95 -0.44
CA LYS A 198 -1.86 -16.67 0.81
C LYS A 198 -0.35 -16.69 0.56
N GLY A 199 0.33 -15.58 0.84
CA GLY A 199 1.77 -15.48 0.68
C GLY A 199 2.26 -14.04 0.55
N TYR A 200 3.58 -13.91 0.62
CA TYR A 200 4.29 -12.64 0.48
C TYR A 200 4.08 -12.05 -0.91
N LEU A 201 3.84 -10.74 -0.96
CA LEU A 201 3.71 -9.96 -2.19
C LEU A 201 4.70 -8.80 -2.25
N VAL A 202 5.20 -8.36 -1.09
CA VAL A 202 6.07 -7.21 -0.98
C VAL A 202 7.28 -7.59 -0.14
N SER A 203 8.46 -7.40 -0.71
CA SER A 203 9.71 -7.61 -0.01
C SER A 203 10.33 -6.29 0.41
N ILE A 204 10.61 -6.17 1.70
CA ILE A 204 11.24 -4.99 2.30
C ILE A 204 12.69 -5.34 2.60
N LYS A 205 13.61 -4.68 1.89
CA LYS A 205 15.04 -4.80 2.15
C LYS A 205 15.40 -3.97 3.38
N VAL A 206 16.00 -4.62 4.37
CA VAL A 206 16.43 -3.98 5.61
C VAL A 206 17.96 -3.89 5.63
N ASP A 207 18.49 -2.71 6.00
CA ASP A 207 19.93 -2.48 6.14
C ASP A 207 20.51 -3.30 7.33
N GLN A 208 21.76 -3.73 7.20
CA GLN A 208 22.47 -4.57 8.18
C GLN A 208 22.55 -3.91 9.57
N ASN A 209 22.54 -2.57 9.64
CA ASN A 209 22.53 -1.85 10.91
C ASN A 209 21.21 -2.01 11.68
N MET A 210 20.08 -2.01 10.98
CA MET A 210 18.77 -2.27 11.59
C MET A 210 18.62 -3.72 12.01
N PHE A 211 19.22 -4.65 11.26
CA PHE A 211 19.31 -6.06 11.65
C PHE A 211 20.11 -6.25 12.94
N ARG A 212 21.23 -5.54 13.13
CA ARG A 212 22.02 -5.61 14.36
C ARG A 212 21.23 -5.15 15.58
N GLU A 213 20.41 -4.10 15.46
CA GLU A 213 19.49 -3.69 16.52
C GLU A 213 18.41 -4.76 16.78
N TYR A 214 17.86 -5.34 15.72
CA TYR A 214 16.84 -6.39 15.80
C TYR A 214 17.36 -7.66 16.50
N VAL A 215 18.55 -8.15 16.14
CA VAL A 215 19.21 -9.33 16.76
C VAL A 215 19.63 -9.05 18.21
N LYS A 216 20.05 -7.82 18.54
CA LYS A 216 20.36 -7.45 19.93
C LYS A 216 19.13 -7.45 20.83
N LYS A 217 17.96 -7.07 20.31
CA LYS A 217 16.70 -7.04 21.07
C LYS A 217 16.01 -8.40 21.18
N ARG A 218 16.10 -9.24 20.16
CA ARG A 218 15.62 -10.63 20.17
C ARG A 218 16.81 -11.57 20.32
N GLY A 219 17.23 -11.82 21.56
CA GLY A 219 18.20 -12.88 21.85
C GLY A 219 17.86 -14.15 21.07
N LYS A 220 18.88 -14.76 20.43
CA LYS A 220 18.80 -15.89 19.48
C LYS A 220 17.51 -16.72 19.64
N GLY A 221 16.47 -16.42 18.86
CA GLY A 221 15.18 -17.09 19.00
C GLY A 221 14.18 -16.69 17.93
N ARG A 222 14.02 -17.59 16.95
CA ARG A 222 12.98 -17.75 15.90
C ARG A 222 12.57 -16.52 15.06
N LEU A 223 12.77 -16.67 13.75
CA LEU A 223 12.12 -15.90 12.70
C LEU A 223 10.66 -16.37 12.58
N PHE A 224 9.73 -15.43 12.77
CA PHE A 224 8.27 -15.54 12.70
C PHE A 224 7.60 -16.20 13.91
#